data_AF-A0A7X0B2H6-F1
#
_entry.id   AF-A0A7X0B2H6-F1
#
_cell.length_a   1.000
_cell.length_b   1.000
_cell.length_c   1.000
_cell.angle_alpha   90.00
_cell.angle_beta   90.00
_cell.angle_gamma   90.00
#
_symmetry.space_group_name_H-M   'P 1'
#
loop_
_entity.id
_entity.type
_entity.pdbx_description
1 polymer ?
#
loop_
_entity_poly.entity_id
_entity_poly.type
_entity_poly.pdbx_seq_one_letter_code
_entity_poly.pdbx_strand_id
1 'polypeptide(L)'
;MTDFITAHARLVGDAAGYAIHRTQEIPREFTDHLQALRDASVEAPMGNHHLTASVPAAVHEKWLREGYDCTREPIRRTLKRLRDEGLDAFIATKRRI
;
A
#
# COMPACT_ATOMS: atom_id res chain seq x y z
N MET A 1 -11.58 13.85 -8.13
CA MET A 1 -10.75 12.66 -7.86
C MET A 1 -9.44 13.19 -7.33
N THR A 2 -9.22 13.12 -6.02
CA THR A 2 -8.02 13.68 -5.39
C THR A 2 -6.94 12.61 -5.47
N ASP A 3 -5.91 12.84 -6.28
CA ASP A 3 -4.75 11.96 -6.34
C ASP A 3 -3.97 12.11 -5.04
N PHE A 4 -4.09 11.10 -4.19
CA PHE A 4 -3.48 11.11 -2.87
C PHE A 4 -2.02 10.64 -2.88
N ILE A 5 -1.41 10.26 -4.00
CA ILE A 5 -0.02 9.76 -4.00
C ILE A 5 0.72 10.39 -5.16
N THR A 6 1.82 11.10 -4.86
CA THR A 6 2.68 11.67 -5.90
C THR A 6 3.91 10.77 -6.07
N ALA A 7 4.13 10.31 -7.30
CA ALA A 7 5.29 9.49 -7.65
C ALA A 7 6.27 10.29 -8.50
N HIS A 8 7.54 10.28 -8.09
CA HIS A 8 8.65 10.90 -8.80
C HIS A 8 9.63 9.82 -9.29
N ALA A 9 10.10 9.95 -10.53
CA ALA A 9 11.16 9.12 -11.07
C ALA A 9 12.27 10.02 -11.61
N ARG A 10 13.51 9.80 -11.16
CA ARG A 10 14.71 10.50 -11.63
C ARG A 10 15.70 9.50 -12.20
N LEU A 11 16.27 9.84 -13.35
CA LEU A 11 17.38 9.10 -13.95
C LEU A 11 18.68 9.61 -13.33
N VAL A 12 19.47 8.71 -12.75
CA VAL A 12 20.76 9.00 -12.13
C VAL A 12 21.81 8.24 -12.92
N GLY A 13 22.75 8.94 -13.55
CA GLY A 13 23.82 8.35 -14.34
C GLY A 13 25.19 8.72 -13.79
N ASP A 14 26.11 7.76 -13.80
CA ASP A 14 27.54 7.95 -13.55
C ASP A 14 28.34 7.24 -14.68
N ALA A 15 29.67 7.39 -14.72
CA ALA A 15 30.54 6.79 -15.73
C ALA A 15 30.44 5.25 -15.81
N ALA A 16 29.87 4.60 -14.77
CA ALA A 16 29.66 3.16 -14.67
C ALA A 16 28.25 2.67 -15.08
N GLY A 17 27.29 3.56 -15.37
CA GLY A 17 25.94 3.16 -15.81
C GLY A 17 24.81 4.08 -15.34
N TYR A 18 23.57 3.75 -15.74
CA TYR A 18 22.35 4.48 -15.39
C TYR A 18 21.47 3.69 -14.42
N ALA A 19 21.04 4.33 -13.34
CA ALA A 19 20.06 3.83 -12.38
C ALA A 19 18.80 4.70 -12.38
N ILE A 20 17.64 4.07 -12.25
CA ILE A 20 16.36 4.78 -12.08
C ILE A 20 16.05 4.86 -10.59
N HIS A 21 16.04 6.08 -10.06
CA HIS A 21 15.60 6.34 -8.69
C HIS A 21 14.10 6.66 -8.69
N ARG A 22 13.31 5.95 -7.87
CA ARG A 22 11.88 6.21 -7.69
C ARG A 22 11.61 6.63 -6.25
N THR A 23 10.87 7.72 -6.08
CA THR A 23 10.43 8.24 -4.78
C THR A 23 8.92 8.40 -4.82
N GLN A 24 8.23 8.02 -3.75
CA GLN A 24 6.80 8.24 -3.62
C GLN A 24 6.54 9.04 -2.35
N GLU A 25 5.81 10.14 -2.49
CA GLU A 25 5.31 10.90 -1.36
C GLU A 25 3.91 10.40 -1.01
N ILE A 26 3.78 9.91 0.22
CA ILE A 26 2.51 9.46 0.78
C ILE A 26 2.05 10.53 1.77
N PRO A 27 1.07 11.38 1.40
CA PRO A 27 0.58 12.43 2.25
C PRO A 27 -0.18 11.84 3.44
N ARG A 28 -0.15 12.58 4.54
CA ARG A 28 -0.77 12.19 5.80
C ARG A 28 -2.28 11.97 5.67
N GLU A 29 -2.95 12.78 4.85
CA GLU A 29 -4.38 12.68 4.56
C GLU A 29 -4.77 11.31 4.02
N PHE A 30 -3.89 10.65 3.26
CA PHE A 30 -4.13 9.31 2.75
C PHE A 30 -4.17 8.28 3.88
N THR A 31 -3.18 8.30 4.77
CA THR A 31 -3.13 7.39 5.92
C THR A 31 -4.25 7.67 6.91
N ASP A 32 -4.60 8.94 7.11
CA ASP A 32 -5.71 9.36 7.98
C ASP A 32 -7.07 8.88 7.40
N HIS A 33 -7.24 8.93 6.08
CA HIS A 33 -8.41 8.37 5.40
C HIS A 33 -8.49 6.85 5.54
N LEU A 34 -7.38 6.12 5.38
CA LEU A 34 -7.36 4.66 5.61
C LEU A 34 -7.68 4.31 7.07
N GLN A 35 -7.21 5.12 8.02
CA GLN A 35 -7.56 4.98 9.43
C GLN A 35 -9.06 5.18 9.65
N ALA A 36 -9.66 6.21 9.07
CA ALA A 36 -11.11 6.45 9.17
C ALA A 36 -11.92 5.28 8.62
N LEU A 37 -11.54 4.72 7.47
CA LEU A 37 -12.17 3.54 6.88
C LEU A 37 -12.04 2.30 7.79
N ARG A 38 -10.85 2.12 8.36
CA ARG A 38 -10.57 1.03 9.31
C ARG A 38 -11.46 1.13 10.53
N ASP A 39 -11.64 2.32 11.07
CA ASP A 39 -12.48 2.56 12.24
C ASP A 39 -13.95 2.33 11.91
N ALA A 40 -14.42 2.81 10.75
CA ALA A 40 -15.77 2.58 10.25
C ALA A 40 -16.08 1.10 9.89
N SER A 41 -15.05 0.29 9.58
CA SER A 41 -15.22 -1.12 9.18
C SER A 41 -15.88 -2.00 10.25
N VAL A 42 -15.82 -1.58 11.52
CA VAL A 42 -16.40 -2.31 12.66
C VAL A 42 -17.90 -2.03 12.80
N GLU A 43 -18.33 -0.80 12.51
CA GLU A 43 -19.68 -0.34 12.85
C GLU A 43 -20.70 -0.52 11.72
N ALA A 44 -20.26 -0.42 10.45
CA ALA A 44 -21.16 -0.51 9.31
C ALA A 44 -21.17 -1.91 8.67
N PRO A 45 -22.33 -2.45 8.24
CA PRO A 45 -22.37 -3.56 7.31
C PRO A 45 -21.73 -3.12 6.00
N MET A 46 -20.51 -3.60 5.74
CA MET A 46 -19.84 -3.38 4.47
C MET A 46 -20.59 -4.21 3.44
N GLY A 47 -21.18 -3.56 2.44
CA GLY A 47 -21.97 -4.20 1.40
C GLY A 47 -21.13 -5.13 0.52
N ASN A 48 -21.40 -5.16 -0.78
CA ASN A 48 -20.74 -6.12 -1.68
C ASN A 48 -19.21 -5.90 -1.83
N HIS A 49 -18.68 -4.74 -1.44
CA HIS A 49 -17.27 -4.41 -1.56
C HIS A 49 -16.72 -3.85 -0.25
N HIS A 50 -15.58 -4.37 0.18
CA HIS A 50 -14.88 -3.96 1.41
C HIS A 50 -13.42 -3.69 1.09
N LEU A 51 -12.99 -2.42 1.20
CA LEU A 51 -11.59 -2.06 1.09
C LEU A 51 -10.82 -2.59 2.31
N THR A 52 -10.03 -3.63 2.11
CA THR A 52 -9.30 -4.30 3.20
C THR A 52 -7.92 -3.68 3.45
N ALA A 53 -7.23 -3.29 2.38
CA ALA A 53 -5.92 -2.65 2.43
C ALA A 53 -5.71 -1.83 1.15
N SER A 54 -4.85 -0.82 1.22
CA SER A 54 -4.40 -0.05 0.07
C SER A 54 -2.87 -0.02 0.04
N VAL A 55 -2.27 -0.86 -0.81
CA VAL A 55 -0.82 -1.06 -0.88
C VAL A 55 -0.21 -0.03 -1.84
N PRO A 56 0.76 0.81 -1.41
CA PRO A 56 1.45 1.72 -2.32
C PRO A 56 2.20 0.98 -3.42
N ALA A 57 2.29 1.59 -4.61
CA ALA A 57 2.97 0.98 -5.75
C ALA A 57 4.43 0.64 -5.45
N ALA A 58 5.14 1.47 -4.67
CA ALA A 58 6.52 1.18 -4.28
C ALA A 58 6.67 -0.12 -3.49
N VAL A 59 5.71 -0.41 -2.59
CA VAL A 59 5.69 -1.63 -1.78
C VAL A 59 5.35 -2.83 -2.67
N HIS A 60 4.36 -2.68 -3.54
CA HIS A 60 3.99 -3.72 -4.49
C HIS A 60 5.14 -4.08 -5.43
N GLU A 61 5.83 -3.09 -6.01
CA GLU A 61 7.01 -3.30 -6.87
C GLU A 61 8.16 -3.99 -6.12
N LYS A 62 8.41 -3.60 -4.87
CA LYS A 62 9.40 -4.26 -4.01
C LYS A 62 9.05 -5.75 -3.84
N TRP A 63 7.82 -6.06 -3.48
CA TRP A 63 7.38 -7.43 -3.28
C TRP A 63 7.43 -8.27 -4.56
N LEU A 64 7.09 -7.70 -5.72
CA LEU A 64 7.22 -8.40 -7.00
C LEU A 64 8.67 -8.80 -7.28
N ARG A 65 9.65 -7.94 -6.95
CA ARG A 65 11.08 -8.28 -7.06
C ARG A 65 11.50 -9.38 -6.09
N GLU A 66 10.82 -9.48 -4.95
CA GLU A 66 10.99 -10.55 -3.96
C GLU A 66 10.17 -11.81 -4.28
N GLY A 67 9.48 -11.85 -5.43
CA GLY A 67 8.69 -12.99 -5.88
C GLY A 67 7.30 -13.11 -5.24
N TYR A 68 6.76 -12.03 -4.67
CA TYR A 68 5.43 -11.99 -4.05
C TYR A 68 4.49 -11.03 -4.78
N ASP A 69 3.37 -11.55 -5.25
CA ASP A 69 2.33 -10.78 -5.91
C ASP A 69 1.09 -10.68 -5.03
N CYS A 70 0.90 -9.53 -4.38
CA CYS A 70 -0.23 -9.29 -3.48
C CYS A 70 -1.60 -9.28 -4.17
N THR A 71 -1.66 -9.22 -5.51
CA THR A 71 -2.91 -9.28 -6.28
C THR A 71 -3.37 -10.72 -6.54
N ARG A 72 -2.45 -11.68 -6.47
CA ARG A 72 -2.70 -13.11 -6.69
C ARG A 72 -2.74 -13.91 -5.39
N GLU A 73 -2.06 -13.42 -4.37
CA GLU A 73 -2.00 -14.04 -3.05
C GLU A 73 -3.28 -13.79 -2.25
N PRO A 74 -3.67 -14.72 -1.35
CA PRO A 74 -4.81 -14.52 -0.47
C PRO A 74 -4.60 -13.29 0.41
N ILE A 75 -5.65 -12.48 0.55
CA ILE A 75 -5.60 -11.20 1.28
C ILE A 75 -5.00 -11.32 2.70
N ARG A 76 -5.23 -12.45 3.38
CA ARG A 76 -4.66 -12.75 4.71
C ARG A 76 -3.12 -12.73 4.72
N ARG A 77 -2.47 -13.24 3.66
CA ARG A 77 -1.01 -13.18 3.53
C ARG A 77 -0.52 -11.76 3.32
N THR A 78 -1.21 -10.99 2.48
CA THR A 78 -0.87 -9.58 2.23
C THR A 78 -1.00 -8.76 3.51
N LEU A 79 -2.08 -8.95 4.26
CA LEU A 79 -2.27 -8.31 5.57
C LEU A 79 -1.20 -8.69 6.58
N LYS A 80 -0.78 -9.97 6.61
CA LYS A 80 0.31 -10.41 7.48
C LYS A 80 1.61 -9.72 7.10
N ARG A 81 1.96 -9.70 5.81
CA ARG A 81 3.19 -9.09 5.33
C ARG A 81 3.25 -7.58 5.60
N LEU A 82 2.12 -6.88 5.44
CA LEU A 82 2.02 -5.46 5.84
C LEU A 82 2.38 -5.27 7.32
N ARG A 83 1.85 -6.10 8.21
CA ARG A 83 2.19 -6.04 9.65
C ARG A 83 3.65 -6.39 9.93
N ASP A 84 4.15 -7.44 9.27
CA ASP A 84 5.54 -7.90 9.44
C ASP A 84 6.55 -6.81 9.00
N GLU A 85 6.19 -5.97 8.02
CA GLU A 85 7.00 -4.83 7.55
C GLU A 85 6.68 -3.49 8.26
N GLY A 86 5.81 -3.49 9.28
CA GLY A 86 5.43 -2.26 10.02
C GLY A 86 4.58 -1.28 9.21
N LEU A 87 3.89 -1.77 8.18
CA LEU A 87 3.08 -1.03 7.21
C LEU A 87 1.58 -1.04 7.57
N ASP A 88 1.26 -1.11 8.87
CA ASP A 88 -0.11 -1.15 9.40
C ASP A 88 -0.99 0.02 8.99
N ALA A 89 -0.39 1.18 8.71
CA ALA A 89 -1.09 2.38 8.25
C ALA A 89 -1.83 2.17 6.92
N PHE A 90 -1.44 1.16 6.13
CA PHE A 90 -2.04 0.82 4.84
C PHE A 90 -3.19 -0.20 4.95
N ILE A 91 -3.48 -0.68 6.15
CA ILE A 91 -4.59 -1.61 6.42
C ILE A 91 -5.85 -0.79 6.73
N ALA A 92 -6.90 -1.04 5.95
CA ALA A 92 -8.16 -0.29 5.99
C ALA A 92 -9.29 -1.04 6.74
N THR A 93 -8.98 -2.11 7.48
CA THR A 93 -9.97 -2.90 8.20
C THR A 93 -9.48 -3.43 9.54
N LYS A 94 -10.38 -3.48 10.52
CA LYS A 94 -10.19 -4.13 11.83
C LYS A 94 -10.82 -5.52 11.89
N ARG A 95 -11.56 -5.93 10.86
CA ARG A 95 -12.24 -7.23 10.86
C ARG A 95 -11.23 -8.36 10.77
N ARG A 96 -11.53 -9.45 11.48
CA ARG A 96 -10.80 -10.69 11.37
C ARG A 96 -11.21 -11.39 10.07
N ILE A 97 -10.38 -11.22 9.04
CA ILE A 97 -10.56 -11.80 7.70
C ILE A 97 -9.91 -13.15 7.60
#